data_AF-A0A520WD37-F1
#
_entry.id   AF-A0A520WD37-F1
#
_cell.length_a   1.000
_cell.length_b   1.000
_cell.length_c   1.000
_cell.angle_alpha   90.00
_cell.angle_beta   90.00
_cell.angle_gamma   90.00
#
_symmetry.space_group_name_H-M   'P 1'
#
loop_
_entity.id
_entity.type
_entity.pdbx_description
1 polymer ?
#
loop_
_entity_poly.entity_id
_entity_poly.type
_entity_poly.pdbx_seq_one_letter_code
_entity_poly.pdbx_strand_id
1 'polypeptide(L)'
;MSSLVNSKVGRAFIFSVFSITALAGLISGALFAYSPDLPEIENLDDYAPGTITRVFDRNNKLIGEFQTQRRDIISYDDIPEVLRNAIVAAEDGSFFEHNGISIPAVIRTIVTDLSRGELAQGASTLTMQLARNITVGGERLGLEKNWERKLREIYYTFQLEKRYTKNEILTLYANEMYLGTATQAANGVEAASQLYFGKTAKDLTLGEAALIAGIFQSPARQSPLASIERATARRNYTLRRMAAEGFITADTADSEMTKPIVLAERQQRVNSVAPYFLEEVRQHLEQEYGANRLYEDGLTVRSTLDIDLQRAANEAVSQGLRTLDKRHGFRGPSTNVLTGDGAVSVIEDFSHSRWRYPLAVGDMVPAVVTGMTDDSVEVRVGNHILNIDQDGYRWARRTL
;
A
#
# COMPACT_ATOMS: atom_id res chain seq x y z
N MET A 1 -22.45 53.21 -5.34
CA MET A 1 -22.84 51.78 -5.52
C MET A 1 -23.33 51.46 -6.95
N SER A 2 -24.00 52.36 -7.67
CA SER A 2 -24.52 52.05 -9.03
C SER A 2 -23.44 51.91 -10.13
N SER A 3 -22.25 52.52 -9.96
CA SER A 3 -21.16 52.44 -10.96
C SER A 3 -20.41 51.10 -10.97
N LEU A 4 -20.34 50.41 -9.82
CA LEU A 4 -19.70 49.10 -9.69
C LEU A 4 -20.56 48.01 -10.37
N VAL A 5 -21.87 48.04 -10.17
CA VAL A 5 -22.83 47.06 -10.74
C VAL A 5 -22.88 47.11 -12.27
N ASN A 6 -22.64 48.28 -12.88
CA ASN A 6 -22.73 48.45 -14.33
C ASN A 6 -21.41 48.23 -15.09
N SER A 7 -20.31 48.03 -14.37
CA SER A 7 -19.02 47.63 -14.97
C SER A 7 -19.07 46.17 -15.44
N LYS A 8 -18.31 45.83 -16.49
CA LYS A 8 -18.17 44.42 -16.95
C LYS A 8 -17.70 43.50 -15.82
N VAL A 9 -16.84 44.02 -14.93
CA VAL A 9 -16.34 43.31 -13.74
C VAL A 9 -17.44 43.07 -12.71
N GLY A 10 -18.27 44.07 -12.41
CA GLY A 10 -19.40 43.94 -11.47
C GLY A 10 -20.48 42.98 -11.96
N ARG A 11 -20.78 42.98 -13.27
CA ARG A 11 -21.69 41.99 -13.86
C ARG A 11 -21.11 40.57 -13.76
N ALA A 12 -19.83 40.39 -14.10
CA ALA A 12 -19.17 39.09 -13.96
C ALA A 12 -19.16 38.59 -12.50
N PHE A 13 -18.92 39.47 -11.53
CA PHE A 13 -18.99 39.13 -10.10
C PHE A 13 -20.40 38.68 -9.70
N ILE A 14 -21.45 39.43 -10.07
CA ILE A 14 -22.84 39.07 -9.76
C ILE A 14 -23.23 37.74 -10.42
N PHE A 15 -22.86 37.52 -11.68
CA PHE A 15 -23.08 36.24 -12.36
C PHE A 15 -22.36 35.10 -11.65
N SER A 16 -21.10 35.29 -11.24
CA SER A 16 -20.36 34.25 -10.51
C SER A 16 -20.99 33.91 -9.16
N VAL A 17 -21.41 34.92 -8.39
CA VAL A 17 -22.10 34.72 -7.11
C VAL A 17 -23.41 33.97 -7.34
N PHE A 18 -24.23 34.40 -8.31
CA PHE A 18 -25.49 33.74 -8.66
C PHE A 18 -25.29 32.29 -9.11
N SER A 19 -24.30 32.02 -9.95
CA SER A 19 -23.97 30.65 -10.37
C SER A 19 -23.52 29.77 -9.20
N ILE A 20 -22.74 30.31 -8.26
CA ILE A 20 -22.32 29.59 -7.05
C ILE A 20 -23.51 29.30 -6.14
N THR A 21 -24.40 30.28 -5.87
CA THR A 21 -25.60 30.03 -5.06
C THR A 21 -26.59 29.11 -5.74
N ALA A 22 -26.76 29.21 -7.05
CA ALA A 22 -27.59 28.27 -7.80
C ALA A 22 -27.04 26.85 -7.73
N LEU A 23 -25.72 26.67 -7.86
CA LEU A 23 -25.07 25.37 -7.73
C LEU A 23 -25.16 24.82 -6.30
N ALA A 24 -24.94 25.67 -5.28
CA ALA A 24 -25.09 25.29 -3.88
C ALA A 24 -26.55 24.90 -3.56
N GLY A 25 -27.52 25.62 -4.12
CA GLY A 25 -28.95 25.30 -4.02
C GLY A 25 -29.29 23.98 -4.68
N LEU A 26 -28.74 23.69 -5.87
CA LEU A 26 -28.92 22.41 -6.55
C LEU A 26 -28.31 21.25 -5.77
N ILE A 27 -27.08 21.41 -5.24
CA ILE A 27 -26.43 20.39 -4.42
C ILE A 27 -27.22 20.16 -3.13
N SER A 28 -27.66 21.23 -2.46
CA SER A 28 -28.45 21.12 -1.22
C SER A 28 -29.81 20.49 -1.46
N GLY A 29 -30.49 20.84 -2.57
CA GLY A 29 -31.76 20.23 -2.96
C GLY A 29 -31.61 18.75 -3.31
N ALA A 30 -30.55 18.38 -4.02
CA ALA A 30 -30.25 16.98 -4.32
C ALA A 30 -29.90 16.19 -3.04
N LEU A 31 -29.09 16.74 -2.15
CA LEU A 31 -28.79 16.12 -0.85
C LEU A 31 -30.06 15.93 -0.02
N PHE A 32 -30.95 16.93 0.04
CA PHE A 32 -32.21 16.81 0.77
C PHE A 32 -33.15 15.76 0.16
N ALA A 33 -33.21 15.67 -1.16
CA ALA A 33 -34.03 14.66 -1.86
C ALA A 33 -33.52 13.23 -1.66
N TYR A 34 -32.20 13.04 -1.56
CA TYR A 34 -31.57 11.72 -1.38
C TYR A 34 -31.30 11.36 0.09
N SER A 35 -31.33 12.31 1.02
CA SER A 35 -31.06 12.10 2.44
C SER A 35 -31.97 11.08 3.13
N PRO A 36 -33.27 10.94 2.79
CA PRO A 36 -34.14 9.95 3.44
C PRO A 36 -33.76 8.50 3.14
N ASP A 37 -33.10 8.26 2.00
CA ASP A 37 -32.73 6.92 1.53
C ASP A 37 -31.30 6.52 1.93
N LEU A 38 -30.54 7.42 2.55
CA LEU A 38 -29.15 7.16 2.96
C LEU A 38 -29.09 6.78 4.45
N PRO A 39 -28.50 5.61 4.79
CA PRO A 39 -28.31 5.24 6.18
C PRO A 39 -27.45 6.27 6.90
N GLU A 40 -27.79 6.57 8.15
CA GLU A 40 -26.93 7.36 9.00
C GLU A 40 -25.66 6.56 9.35
N ILE A 41 -24.55 7.26 9.57
CA ILE A 41 -23.36 6.61 10.14
C ILE A 41 -23.71 6.32 11.60
N GLU A 42 -24.15 5.10 11.91
CA GLU A 42 -24.19 4.57 13.27
C GLU A 42 -22.77 4.55 13.86
N ASN A 43 -22.63 4.53 15.19
CA ASN A 43 -21.33 4.62 15.87
C ASN A 43 -20.27 3.77 15.14
N LEU A 44 -19.23 4.40 14.58
CA LEU A 44 -18.06 3.67 14.10
C LEU A 44 -17.24 3.12 15.30
N ASP A 45 -17.71 3.34 16.53
CA ASP A 45 -17.17 2.70 17.73
C ASP A 45 -17.45 1.18 17.72
N ASP A 46 -18.55 0.74 17.09
CA ASP A 46 -18.86 -0.67 16.83
C ASP A 46 -18.19 -1.20 15.55
N TYR A 47 -17.25 -0.43 14.98
CA TYR A 47 -16.36 -0.88 13.91
C TYR A 47 -15.39 -1.92 14.47
N ALA A 48 -15.89 -3.13 14.71
CA ALA A 48 -15.07 -4.31 14.91
C ALA A 48 -14.46 -4.65 13.53
N PRO A 49 -13.18 -4.34 13.27
CA PRO A 49 -12.56 -4.78 12.03
C PRO A 49 -12.68 -6.30 11.93
N GLY A 50 -12.82 -6.81 10.70
CA GLY A 50 -12.80 -8.25 10.44
C GLY A 50 -11.65 -8.89 11.19
N THR A 51 -11.98 -9.69 12.20
CA THR A 51 -11.01 -10.29 13.09
C THR A 51 -10.23 -11.37 12.34
N ILE A 52 -8.92 -11.43 12.56
CA ILE A 52 -8.03 -12.37 11.86
C ILE A 52 -8.36 -13.79 12.30
N THR A 53 -8.77 -14.64 11.35
CA THR A 53 -8.87 -16.08 11.61
C THR A 53 -7.46 -16.65 11.72
N ARG A 54 -7.16 -17.28 12.86
CA ARG A 54 -5.83 -17.86 13.16
C ARG A 54 -5.90 -19.37 13.13
N VAL A 55 -4.98 -19.98 12.39
CA VAL A 55 -4.81 -21.42 12.27
C VAL A 55 -3.60 -21.86 13.07
N PHE A 56 -3.81 -22.80 13.98
CA PHE A 56 -2.79 -23.39 14.84
C PHE A 56 -2.52 -24.86 14.43
N ASP A 57 -1.29 -25.30 14.63
CA ASP A 57 -0.91 -26.70 14.53
C ASP A 57 -1.41 -27.51 15.75
N ARG A 58 -1.19 -28.83 15.74
CA ARG A 58 -1.58 -29.73 16.83
C ARG A 58 -0.93 -29.40 18.18
N ASN A 59 0.15 -28.63 18.18
CA ASN A 59 0.93 -28.22 19.35
C ASN A 59 0.69 -26.74 19.73
N ASN A 60 -0.37 -26.10 19.21
CA ASN A 60 -0.71 -24.68 19.43
C ASN A 60 0.30 -23.67 18.87
N LYS A 61 1.12 -24.03 17.88
CA LYS A 61 1.94 -23.07 17.14
C LYS A 61 1.10 -22.44 16.03
N LEU A 62 1.18 -21.13 15.86
CA LEU A 62 0.49 -20.43 14.76
C LEU A 62 1.13 -20.85 13.43
N ILE A 63 0.31 -21.34 12.50
CA ILE A 63 0.74 -21.84 11.18
C ILE A 63 0.07 -21.15 10.02
N GLY A 64 -1.03 -20.43 10.25
CA GLY A 64 -1.67 -19.68 9.19
C GLY A 64 -2.60 -18.61 9.73
N GLU A 65 -2.88 -17.62 8.90
CA GLU A 65 -3.89 -16.60 9.14
C GLU A 65 -4.73 -16.42 7.88
N PHE A 66 -6.05 -16.35 8.04
CA PHE A 66 -6.99 -15.95 7.01
C PHE A 66 -7.62 -14.62 7.42
N GLN A 67 -7.59 -13.67 6.50
CA GLN A 67 -8.14 -12.34 6.72
C GLN A 67 -8.45 -11.71 5.37
N THR A 68 -9.58 -11.02 5.26
CA THR A 68 -9.79 -10.09 4.14
C THR A 68 -8.81 -8.92 4.26
N GLN A 69 -8.47 -8.54 5.50
CA GLN A 69 -7.75 -7.31 5.83
C GLN A 69 -6.87 -7.47 7.07
N ARG A 70 -5.55 -7.31 6.96
CA ARG A 70 -4.66 -7.16 8.12
C ARG A 70 -4.80 -5.77 8.69
N ARG A 71 -5.43 -5.63 9.86
CA ARG A 71 -5.65 -4.36 10.58
C ARG A 71 -5.12 -4.47 11.99
N ASP A 72 -4.00 -3.79 12.24
CA ASP A 72 -3.50 -3.53 13.59
C ASP A 72 -3.89 -2.07 13.90
N ILE A 73 -4.96 -1.88 14.68
CA ILE A 73 -5.48 -0.53 14.98
C ILE A 73 -4.55 0.14 15.98
N ILE A 74 -4.09 1.34 15.63
CA ILE A 74 -3.28 2.19 16.50
C ILE A 74 -4.03 3.47 16.86
N SER A 75 -3.84 3.97 18.08
CA SER A 75 -4.46 5.22 18.54
C SER A 75 -3.79 6.43 17.89
N TYR A 76 -4.41 7.61 18.01
CA TYR A 76 -3.85 8.85 17.48
C TYR A 76 -2.43 9.14 17.99
N ASP A 77 -2.20 8.88 19.29
CA ASP A 77 -0.91 9.09 19.95
C ASP A 77 0.15 8.06 19.55
N ASP A 78 -0.30 6.91 19.02
CA ASP A 78 0.57 5.89 18.46
C ASP A 78 1.00 6.19 17.02
N ILE A 79 0.33 7.12 16.33
CA ILE A 79 0.73 7.60 15.01
C ILE A 79 1.80 8.68 15.21
N PRO A 80 3.07 8.45 14.82
CA PRO A 80 4.10 9.43 15.07
C PRO A 80 3.80 10.72 14.31
N GLU A 81 4.20 11.86 14.89
CA GLU A 81 3.92 13.18 14.34
C GLU A 81 4.40 13.32 12.89
N VAL A 82 5.57 12.76 12.57
CA VAL A 82 6.12 12.76 11.22
C VAL A 82 5.18 12.11 10.20
N LEU A 83 4.48 11.04 10.59
CA LEU A 83 3.51 10.36 9.74
C LEU A 83 2.21 11.16 9.65
N ARG A 84 1.70 11.71 10.76
CA ARG A 84 0.52 12.60 10.75
C ARG A 84 0.74 13.78 9.78
N ASN A 85 1.89 14.43 9.89
CA ASN A 85 2.26 15.55 9.04
C ASN A 85 2.45 15.14 7.57
N ALA A 86 3.03 13.96 7.31
CA ALA A 86 3.17 13.43 5.96
C ALA A 86 1.81 13.15 5.29
N ILE A 87 0.86 12.56 6.02
CA ILE A 87 -0.51 12.30 5.55
C ILE A 87 -1.19 13.62 5.18
N VAL A 88 -1.20 14.57 6.11
CA VAL A 88 -1.82 15.89 5.92
C VAL A 88 -1.18 16.62 4.74
N ALA A 89 0.15 16.69 4.66
CA ALA A 89 0.82 17.39 3.56
C ALA A 89 0.53 16.78 2.18
N ALA A 90 0.51 15.45 2.09
CA ALA A 90 0.32 14.72 0.83
C ALA A 90 -1.14 14.78 0.33
N GLU A 91 -2.10 14.60 1.23
CA GLU A 91 -3.51 14.41 0.87
C GLU A 91 -4.35 15.68 1.04
N ASP A 92 -4.09 16.48 2.08
CA ASP A 92 -4.94 17.63 2.43
C ASP A 92 -4.23 18.64 3.35
N GLY A 93 -3.39 19.52 2.78
CA GLY A 93 -2.55 20.45 3.57
C GLY A 93 -3.35 21.41 4.48
N SER A 94 -4.61 21.67 4.14
CA SER A 94 -5.53 22.52 4.90
C SER A 94 -6.49 21.73 5.80
N PHE A 95 -6.23 20.44 6.04
CA PHE A 95 -7.16 19.51 6.70
C PHE A 95 -7.79 20.03 8.00
N PHE A 96 -6.99 20.70 8.83
CA PHE A 96 -7.43 21.24 10.12
C PHE A 96 -8.22 22.56 10.01
N GLU A 97 -8.23 23.20 8.83
CA GLU A 97 -8.83 24.51 8.62
C GLU A 97 -10.26 24.44 8.05
N HIS A 98 -10.66 23.31 7.45
CA HIS A 98 -11.98 23.16 6.82
C HIS A 98 -12.82 22.04 7.45
N ASN A 99 -14.13 22.06 7.23
CA ASN A 99 -15.08 21.05 7.72
C ASN A 99 -15.40 20.05 6.59
N GLY A 100 -14.41 19.24 6.21
CA GLY A 100 -14.56 18.15 5.25
C GLY A 100 -14.49 18.50 3.77
N ILE A 101 -14.72 19.75 3.35
CA ILE A 101 -14.53 20.18 1.95
C ILE A 101 -13.67 21.44 1.90
N SER A 102 -12.56 21.37 1.15
CA SER A 102 -11.69 22.52 0.91
C SER A 102 -12.16 23.30 -0.33
N ILE A 103 -12.90 24.39 -0.10
CA ILE A 103 -13.33 25.30 -1.18
C ILE A 103 -12.13 25.85 -1.98
N PRO A 104 -11.02 26.29 -1.34
CA PRO A 104 -9.84 26.73 -2.08
C PRO A 104 -9.25 25.62 -2.98
N ALA A 105 -9.21 24.37 -2.51
CA ALA A 105 -8.73 23.25 -3.31
C ALA A 105 -9.64 22.98 -4.52
N VAL A 106 -10.96 22.98 -4.32
CA VAL A 106 -11.95 22.80 -5.40
C VAL A 106 -11.80 23.86 -6.48
N ILE A 107 -11.70 25.14 -6.09
CA ILE A 107 -11.52 26.25 -7.03
C ILE A 107 -10.19 26.11 -7.79
N ARG A 108 -9.11 25.79 -7.07
CA ARG A 108 -7.78 25.60 -7.67
C ARG A 108 -7.82 24.48 -8.73
N THR A 109 -8.41 23.34 -8.40
CA THR A 109 -8.54 22.21 -9.33
C THR A 109 -9.37 22.57 -10.55
N ILE A 110 -10.50 23.27 -10.39
CA ILE A 110 -11.32 23.71 -11.53
C ILE A 110 -10.51 24.59 -12.49
N VAL A 111 -9.73 25.55 -11.96
CA VAL A 111 -8.91 26.44 -12.77
C VAL A 111 -7.79 25.68 -13.48
N THR A 112 -7.09 24.78 -12.79
CA THR A 112 -6.02 23.99 -13.41
C THR A 112 -6.53 23.01 -14.45
N ASP A 113 -7.70 22.42 -14.22
CA ASP A 113 -8.21 21.34 -15.08
C ASP A 113 -8.86 21.89 -16.33
N LEU A 114 -9.51 23.07 -16.26
CA LEU A 114 -9.90 23.82 -17.46
C LEU A 114 -8.71 24.17 -18.35
N SER A 115 -7.54 24.45 -17.76
CA SER A 115 -6.33 24.77 -18.53
C SER A 115 -5.68 23.54 -19.20
N ARG A 116 -6.02 22.33 -18.72
CA ARG A 116 -5.45 21.06 -19.20
C ARG A 116 -6.44 20.19 -20.00
N GLY A 117 -7.72 20.55 -20.04
CA GLY A 117 -8.76 19.77 -20.70
C GLY A 117 -9.10 18.45 -19.98
N GLU A 118 -8.75 18.33 -18.70
CA GLU A 118 -8.97 17.13 -17.87
C GLU A 118 -10.14 17.34 -16.90
N LEU A 119 -10.71 16.25 -16.37
CA LEU A 119 -11.80 16.30 -15.40
C LEU A 119 -11.27 16.23 -13.96
N ALA A 120 -11.40 17.32 -13.20
CA ALA A 120 -11.32 17.49 -11.75
C ALA A 120 -10.61 16.39 -10.94
N GLN A 121 -9.33 16.08 -11.23
CA GLN A 121 -8.56 15.11 -10.45
C GLN A 121 -7.82 15.82 -9.31
N GLY A 122 -8.26 15.65 -8.06
CA GLY A 122 -7.49 16.07 -6.88
C GLY A 122 -8.18 17.04 -5.92
N ALA A 123 -9.46 17.38 -6.13
CA ALA A 123 -10.21 18.23 -5.19
C ALA A 123 -10.75 17.49 -3.93
N SER A 124 -10.44 16.20 -3.76
CA SER A 124 -10.98 15.40 -2.65
C SER A 124 -10.09 15.52 -1.41
N THR A 125 -10.68 15.94 -0.30
CA THR A 125 -10.10 16.09 1.04
C THR A 125 -9.93 14.73 1.70
N LEU A 126 -9.15 14.68 2.78
CA LEU A 126 -8.94 13.46 3.56
C LEU A 126 -10.26 12.85 4.03
N THR A 127 -11.20 13.66 4.52
CA THR A 127 -12.51 13.17 4.97
C THR A 127 -13.38 12.65 3.83
N MET A 128 -13.34 13.28 2.64
CA MET A 128 -14.02 12.75 1.45
C MET A 128 -13.45 11.39 1.01
N GLN A 129 -12.14 11.23 1.11
CA GLN A 129 -11.49 9.96 0.80
C GLN A 129 -11.85 8.88 1.83
N LEU A 130 -11.93 9.23 3.12
CA LEU A 130 -12.42 8.33 4.17
C LEU A 130 -13.86 7.91 3.91
N ALA A 131 -14.75 8.88 3.66
CA ALA A 131 -16.17 8.64 3.39
C ALA A 131 -16.40 7.65 2.24
N ARG A 132 -15.55 7.66 1.21
CA ARG A 132 -15.62 6.71 0.09
C ARG A 132 -15.23 5.28 0.47
N ASN A 133 -14.43 5.10 1.51
CA ASN A 133 -13.85 3.82 1.89
C ASN A 133 -14.53 3.14 3.08
N ILE A 134 -15.31 3.86 3.88
CA ILE A 134 -16.09 3.25 4.96
C ILE A 134 -17.29 2.45 4.41
N THR A 135 -17.63 1.35 5.07
CA THR A 135 -18.83 0.57 4.81
C THR A 135 -19.96 1.14 5.67
N VAL A 136 -21.09 1.52 5.08
CA VAL A 136 -22.27 2.03 5.81
C VAL A 136 -23.48 1.17 5.43
N GLY A 137 -24.16 0.59 6.42
CA GLY A 137 -25.33 -0.27 6.19
C GLY A 137 -25.03 -1.57 5.43
N GLY A 138 -23.79 -2.07 5.48
CA GLY A 138 -23.36 -3.28 4.75
C GLY A 138 -22.90 -3.03 3.31
N GLU A 139 -22.98 -1.81 2.79
CA GLU A 139 -22.49 -1.45 1.45
C GLU A 139 -21.31 -0.45 1.54
N ARG A 140 -20.27 -0.68 0.73
CA ARG A 140 -19.24 0.31 0.45
C ARG A 140 -19.70 1.17 -0.72
N LEU A 141 -19.48 2.49 -0.64
CA LEU A 141 -19.79 3.44 -1.72
C LEU A 141 -19.10 3.15 -3.06
N GLY A 142 -18.11 2.26 -3.08
CA GLY A 142 -17.48 1.75 -4.30
C GLY A 142 -16.69 2.82 -5.07
N LEU A 143 -16.17 2.43 -6.23
CA LEU A 143 -15.36 3.28 -7.12
C LEU A 143 -16.16 3.77 -8.36
N GLU A 144 -17.47 3.52 -8.40
CA GLU A 144 -18.31 3.86 -9.56
C GLU A 144 -18.35 5.37 -9.80
N LYS A 145 -17.92 5.82 -10.98
CA LYS A 145 -17.83 7.25 -11.29
C LYS A 145 -19.19 7.84 -11.71
N ASN A 146 -20.23 7.67 -10.90
CA ASN A 146 -21.53 8.31 -11.09
C ASN A 146 -21.71 9.53 -10.17
N TRP A 147 -22.61 10.45 -10.56
CA TRP A 147 -22.89 11.67 -9.81
C TRP A 147 -23.53 11.38 -8.44
N GLU A 148 -24.35 10.33 -8.37
CA GLU A 148 -24.99 9.85 -7.14
C GLU A 148 -23.97 9.50 -6.07
N ARG A 149 -22.94 8.69 -6.40
CA ARG A 149 -21.86 8.36 -5.46
C ARG A 149 -21.16 9.61 -4.96
N LYS A 150 -20.93 10.62 -5.81
CA LYS A 150 -20.26 11.85 -5.37
C LYS A 150 -21.12 12.66 -4.40
N LEU A 151 -22.45 12.65 -4.55
CA LEU A 151 -23.35 13.24 -3.55
C LEU A 151 -23.36 12.46 -2.24
N ARG A 152 -23.38 11.12 -2.30
CA ARG A 152 -23.27 10.28 -1.10
C ARG A 152 -21.94 10.52 -0.38
N GLU A 153 -20.82 10.63 -1.11
CA GLU A 153 -19.50 10.96 -0.54
C GLU A 153 -19.53 12.31 0.22
N ILE A 154 -20.17 13.34 -0.36
CA ILE A 154 -20.35 14.64 0.28
C ILE A 154 -21.22 14.53 1.54
N TYR A 155 -22.34 13.80 1.46
CA TYR A 155 -23.24 13.58 2.59
C TYR A 155 -22.51 12.91 3.77
N TYR A 156 -21.82 11.79 3.52
CA TYR A 156 -21.07 11.08 4.55
C TYR A 156 -19.86 11.88 5.07
N THR A 157 -19.25 12.72 4.24
CA THR A 157 -18.22 13.67 4.69
C THR A 157 -18.77 14.59 5.77
N PHE A 158 -19.95 15.18 5.56
CA PHE A 158 -20.58 16.03 6.57
C PHE A 158 -20.98 15.27 7.83
N GLN A 159 -21.46 14.02 7.70
CA GLN A 159 -21.75 13.18 8.86
C GLN A 159 -20.49 12.90 9.68
N LEU A 160 -19.38 12.54 9.03
CA LEU A 160 -18.10 12.30 9.70
C LEU A 160 -17.59 13.54 10.44
N GLU A 161 -17.58 14.70 9.77
CA GLU A 161 -17.13 15.98 10.37
C GLU A 161 -18.03 16.46 11.52
N LYS A 162 -19.32 16.09 11.51
CA LYS A 162 -20.24 16.43 12.61
C LYS A 162 -20.04 15.53 13.83
N ARG A 163 -19.63 14.27 13.62
CA ARG A 163 -19.57 13.24 14.66
C ARG A 163 -18.18 13.10 15.28
N TYR A 164 -17.12 13.26 14.48
CA TYR A 164 -15.74 13.01 14.88
C TYR A 164 -14.91 14.28 14.80
N THR A 165 -13.98 14.42 15.74
CA THR A 165 -12.95 15.45 15.73
C THR A 165 -11.94 15.19 14.61
N LYS A 166 -11.16 16.22 14.23
CA LYS A 166 -10.10 16.08 13.21
C LYS A 166 -9.08 15.00 13.53
N ASN A 167 -8.73 14.84 14.80
CA ASN A 167 -7.79 13.81 15.23
C ASN A 167 -8.38 12.41 15.09
N GLU A 168 -9.66 12.22 15.44
CA GLU A 168 -10.36 10.96 15.24
C GLU A 168 -10.51 10.64 13.75
N ILE A 169 -10.87 11.61 12.90
CA ILE A 169 -10.94 11.43 11.45
C ILE A 169 -9.57 11.02 10.88
N LEU A 170 -8.48 11.67 11.30
CA LEU A 170 -7.14 11.30 10.87
C LEU A 170 -6.77 9.89 11.34
N THR A 171 -7.16 9.51 12.56
CA THR A 171 -6.92 8.17 13.12
C THR A 171 -7.70 7.11 12.34
N LEU A 172 -8.99 7.35 12.07
CA LEU A 172 -9.82 6.47 11.25
C LEU A 172 -9.22 6.33 9.85
N TYR A 173 -8.82 7.43 9.23
CA TYR A 173 -8.16 7.41 7.92
C TYR A 173 -6.87 6.57 7.94
N ALA A 174 -5.99 6.83 8.90
CA ALA A 174 -4.72 6.13 9.03
C ALA A 174 -4.89 4.63 9.30
N ASN A 175 -5.98 4.20 9.93
CA ASN A 175 -6.26 2.78 10.19
C ASN A 175 -7.07 2.11 9.06
N GLU A 176 -7.88 2.88 8.32
CA GLU A 176 -8.82 2.33 7.35
C GLU A 176 -8.21 2.11 5.96
N MET A 177 -7.34 3.02 5.54
CA MET A 177 -6.88 3.03 4.16
C MET A 177 -6.08 1.76 3.80
N TYR A 178 -6.44 1.14 2.68
CA TYR A 178 -5.66 0.03 2.12
C TYR A 178 -4.31 0.54 1.62
N LEU A 179 -3.23 -0.09 2.04
CA LEU A 179 -1.85 0.26 1.73
C LEU A 179 -1.06 -0.93 1.19
N GLY A 180 -1.71 -2.05 0.89
CA GLY A 180 -1.10 -3.29 0.41
C GLY A 180 -0.96 -3.42 -1.12
N THR A 181 -0.64 -4.64 -1.55
CA THR A 181 -0.68 -5.10 -2.94
C THR A 181 -1.67 -6.25 -3.11
N ALA A 182 -2.01 -6.58 -4.36
CA ALA A 182 -2.88 -7.72 -4.68
C ALA A 182 -2.45 -9.05 -4.04
N THR A 183 -1.17 -9.21 -3.70
CA THR A 183 -0.64 -10.44 -3.06
C THR A 183 -0.32 -10.27 -1.57
N GLN A 184 -0.38 -9.04 -1.04
CA GLN A 184 -0.01 -8.66 0.32
C GLN A 184 -0.95 -7.58 0.84
N ALA A 185 -2.00 -7.98 1.54
CA ALA A 185 -2.89 -7.03 2.18
C ALA A 185 -2.19 -6.32 3.34
N ALA A 186 -2.37 -5.00 3.40
CA ALA A 186 -2.06 -4.16 4.55
C ALA A 186 -3.13 -3.08 4.60
N ASN A 187 -3.91 -3.03 5.66
CA ASN A 187 -4.90 -1.99 5.88
C ASN A 187 -4.47 -1.19 7.09
N GLY A 188 -4.39 0.11 6.91
CA GLY A 188 -3.84 1.02 7.88
C GLY A 188 -2.32 1.07 7.89
N VAL A 189 -1.82 2.13 8.52
CA VAL A 189 -0.41 2.51 8.51
C VAL A 189 0.47 1.56 9.34
N GLU A 190 -0.04 0.95 10.40
CA GLU A 190 0.71 -0.03 11.20
C GLU A 190 0.99 -1.29 10.37
N ALA A 191 -0.05 -1.88 9.76
CA ALA A 191 0.11 -3.03 8.88
C ALA A 191 1.03 -2.73 7.69
N ALA A 192 0.98 -1.50 7.16
CA ALA A 192 1.87 -1.05 6.09
C ALA A 192 3.33 -0.91 6.57
N SER A 193 3.54 -0.35 7.76
CA SER A 193 4.87 -0.23 8.37
C SER A 193 5.51 -1.61 8.58
N GLN A 194 4.75 -2.56 9.13
CA GLN A 194 5.19 -3.94 9.30
C GLN A 194 5.46 -4.61 7.95
N LEU A 195 4.58 -4.41 6.95
CA LEU A 195 4.74 -5.00 5.62
C LEU A 195 5.99 -4.49 4.89
N TYR A 196 6.25 -3.19 4.95
CA TYR A 196 7.31 -2.56 4.15
C TYR A 196 8.64 -2.47 4.89
N PHE A 197 8.61 -2.23 6.19
CA PHE A 197 9.79 -1.90 7.00
C PHE A 197 9.97 -2.80 8.23
N GLY A 198 9.05 -3.75 8.46
CA GLY A 198 9.22 -4.78 9.49
C GLY A 198 9.27 -4.22 10.91
N LYS A 199 8.69 -3.04 11.14
CA LYS A 199 8.71 -2.31 12.40
C LYS A 199 7.38 -1.59 12.66
N THR A 200 7.19 -1.15 13.89
CA THR A 200 5.97 -0.44 14.28
C THR A 200 5.89 0.93 13.61
N ALA A 201 4.68 1.45 13.39
CA ALA A 201 4.49 2.76 12.78
C ALA A 201 5.18 3.86 13.58
N LYS A 202 5.26 3.74 14.91
CA LYS A 202 5.98 4.68 15.80
C LYS A 202 7.45 4.85 15.44
N ASP A 203 8.08 3.81 14.90
CA ASP A 203 9.51 3.78 14.58
C ASP A 203 9.82 4.20 13.14
N LEU A 204 8.82 4.73 12.42
CA LEU A 204 9.00 5.23 11.05
C LEU A 204 9.88 6.48 11.03
N THR A 205 10.88 6.45 10.16
CA THR A 205 11.68 7.62 9.81
C THR A 205 10.90 8.52 8.84
N LEU A 206 11.37 9.75 8.64
CA LEU A 206 10.75 10.72 7.72
C LEU A 206 10.56 10.17 6.30
N GLY A 207 11.60 9.54 5.72
CA GLY A 207 11.51 8.98 4.37
C GLY A 207 10.51 7.82 4.26
N GLU A 208 10.37 7.00 5.30
CA GLU A 208 9.43 5.87 5.33
C GLU A 208 7.99 6.34 5.55
N ALA A 209 7.78 7.31 6.47
CA ALA A 209 6.50 7.95 6.69
C ALA A 209 5.99 8.68 5.43
N ALA A 210 6.88 9.40 4.75
CA ALA A 210 6.58 10.07 3.48
C ALA A 210 6.23 9.06 2.37
N LEU A 211 6.84 7.87 2.37
CA LEU A 211 6.50 6.81 1.44
C LEU A 211 5.09 6.27 1.72
N ILE A 212 4.78 5.90 2.96
CA ILE A 212 3.46 5.37 3.33
C ILE A 212 2.37 6.39 3.00
N ALA A 213 2.57 7.66 3.36
CA ALA A 213 1.62 8.71 3.02
C ALA A 213 1.50 8.98 1.52
N GLY A 214 2.59 8.83 0.76
CA GLY A 214 2.60 9.13 -0.68
C GLY A 214 1.83 8.13 -1.55
N ILE A 215 1.57 6.92 -1.05
CA ILE A 215 0.97 5.83 -1.84
C ILE A 215 -0.54 5.66 -1.66
N PHE A 216 -1.22 6.43 -0.79
CA PHE A 216 -2.67 6.31 -0.56
C PHE A 216 -3.51 6.40 -1.83
N GLN A 217 -3.11 7.27 -2.76
CA GLN A 217 -3.85 7.50 -4.00
C GLN A 217 -3.95 6.24 -4.88
N SER A 218 -2.89 5.44 -4.94
CA SER A 218 -2.87 4.22 -5.77
C SER A 218 -1.95 3.14 -5.19
N PRO A 219 -2.27 2.58 -4.02
CA PRO A 219 -1.36 1.75 -3.22
C PRO A 219 -0.84 0.55 -3.98
N ALA A 220 -1.72 -0.18 -4.66
CA ALA A 220 -1.34 -1.38 -5.42
C ALA A 220 -0.32 -1.11 -6.55
N ARG A 221 -0.35 0.08 -7.18
CA ARG A 221 0.57 0.44 -8.29
C ARG A 221 1.80 1.21 -7.84
N GLN A 222 1.68 1.94 -6.73
CA GLN A 222 2.71 2.82 -6.19
C GLN A 222 3.47 2.19 -5.01
N SER A 223 3.05 1.01 -4.55
CA SER A 223 3.75 0.24 -3.54
C SER A 223 5.20 -0.03 -3.95
N PRO A 224 6.17 0.05 -3.02
CA PRO A 224 7.56 -0.28 -3.30
C PRO A 224 7.76 -1.77 -3.64
N LEU A 225 6.79 -2.63 -3.30
CA LEU A 225 6.76 -4.04 -3.71
C LEU A 225 6.34 -4.23 -5.17
N ALA A 226 5.56 -3.29 -5.72
CA ALA A 226 5.15 -3.30 -7.12
C ALA A 226 6.13 -2.54 -8.03
N SER A 227 6.52 -1.33 -7.64
CA SER A 227 7.46 -0.49 -8.40
C SER A 227 8.20 0.47 -7.47
N ILE A 228 9.50 0.23 -7.30
CA ILE A 228 10.36 1.06 -6.46
C ILE A 228 10.51 2.49 -7.01
N GLU A 229 10.51 2.63 -8.33
CA GLU A 229 10.59 3.92 -9.02
C GLU A 229 9.36 4.78 -8.73
N ARG A 230 8.16 4.21 -8.88
CA ARG A 230 6.90 4.90 -8.56
C ARG A 230 6.80 5.24 -7.07
N ALA A 231 7.20 4.31 -6.20
CA ALA A 231 7.25 4.56 -4.76
C ALA A 231 8.21 5.71 -4.42
N THR A 232 9.40 5.75 -5.04
CA THR A 232 10.38 6.83 -4.87
C THR A 232 9.82 8.17 -5.33
N ALA A 233 9.20 8.21 -6.51
CA ALA A 233 8.59 9.43 -7.04
C ALA A 233 7.49 9.96 -6.10
N ARG A 234 6.67 9.06 -5.52
CA ARG A 234 5.61 9.42 -4.58
C ARG A 234 6.12 9.85 -3.22
N ARG A 235 7.11 9.14 -2.65
CA ARG A 235 7.80 9.58 -1.44
C ARG A 235 8.37 10.99 -1.62
N ASN A 236 9.06 11.24 -2.73
CA ASN A 236 9.68 12.53 -3.03
C ASN A 236 8.63 13.64 -3.25
N TYR A 237 7.47 13.30 -3.83
CA TYR A 237 6.32 14.21 -3.87
C TYR A 237 5.87 14.59 -2.45
N THR A 238 5.67 13.60 -1.57
CA THR A 238 5.27 13.84 -0.18
C THR A 238 6.28 14.70 0.56
N LEU A 239 7.59 14.43 0.45
CA LEU A 239 8.65 15.22 1.09
C LEU A 239 8.61 16.69 0.64
N ARG A 240 8.45 16.95 -0.66
CA ARG A 240 8.28 18.32 -1.19
C ARG A 240 7.02 19.00 -0.65
N ARG A 241 5.93 18.25 -0.50
CA ARG A 241 4.69 18.77 0.09
C ARG A 241 4.88 19.10 1.56
N MET A 242 5.53 18.23 2.34
CA MET A 242 5.85 18.49 3.74
C MET A 242 6.70 19.75 3.91
N ALA A 243 7.67 19.99 3.01
CA ALA A 243 8.46 21.22 3.02
C ALA A 243 7.61 22.46 2.66
N ALA A 244 6.74 22.34 1.65
CA ALA A 244 5.86 23.43 1.22
C ALA A 244 4.83 23.83 2.29
N GLU A 245 4.35 22.88 3.08
CA GLU A 245 3.46 23.12 4.23
C GLU A 245 4.21 23.49 5.52
N GLY A 246 5.56 23.54 5.48
CA GLY A 246 6.38 23.98 6.60
C GLY A 246 6.63 22.94 7.70
N PHE A 247 6.26 21.67 7.50
CA PHE A 247 6.53 20.59 8.47
C PHE A 247 8.00 20.19 8.53
N ILE A 248 8.76 20.40 7.44
CA ILE A 248 10.21 20.17 7.36
C ILE A 248 10.86 21.30 6.55
N THR A 249 12.19 21.43 6.63
CA THR A 249 12.93 22.36 5.78
C THR A 249 13.14 21.80 4.37
N ALA A 250 13.32 22.68 3.38
CA ALA A 250 13.66 22.27 2.01
C ALA A 250 14.94 21.42 1.95
N ASP A 251 15.98 21.81 2.68
CA ASP A 251 17.24 21.06 2.77
C ASP A 251 17.03 19.65 3.34
N THR A 252 16.15 19.50 4.34
CA THR A 252 15.81 18.18 4.90
C THR A 252 15.09 17.33 3.86
N ALA A 253 14.13 17.91 3.13
CA ALA A 253 13.43 17.21 2.06
C ALA A 253 14.41 16.75 0.97
N ASP A 254 15.30 17.63 0.52
CA ASP A 254 16.30 17.32 -0.51
C ASP A 254 17.25 16.22 -0.06
N SER A 255 17.75 16.28 1.19
CA SER A 255 18.60 15.23 1.76
C SER A 255 17.89 13.88 1.80
N GLU A 256 16.65 13.81 2.31
CA GLU A 256 15.88 12.56 2.38
C GLU A 256 15.55 11.98 1.00
N MET A 257 15.31 12.83 -0.01
CA MET A 257 15.03 12.38 -1.37
C MET A 257 16.20 11.62 -2.01
N THR A 258 17.43 11.85 -1.57
CA THR A 258 18.62 11.12 -2.05
C THR A 258 18.78 9.72 -1.45
N LYS A 259 18.13 9.44 -0.32
CA LYS A 259 18.27 8.15 0.36
C LYS A 259 17.52 7.05 -0.40
N PRO A 260 18.07 5.83 -0.51
CA PRO A 260 17.36 4.72 -1.12
C PRO A 260 16.19 4.25 -0.24
N ILE A 261 15.15 3.69 -0.86
CA ILE A 261 14.11 2.96 -0.12
C ILE A 261 14.66 1.57 0.17
N VAL A 262 14.84 1.25 1.44
CA VAL A 262 15.24 -0.08 1.91
C VAL A 262 14.01 -0.74 2.53
N LEU A 263 13.59 -1.86 1.96
CA LEU A 263 12.49 -2.64 2.51
C LEU A 263 13.02 -3.65 3.52
N ALA A 264 12.19 -3.96 4.51
CA ALA A 264 12.48 -5.06 5.40
C ALA A 264 12.61 -6.37 4.63
N GLU A 265 13.42 -7.25 5.19
CA GLU A 265 13.47 -8.63 4.76
C GLU A 265 12.05 -9.20 4.78
N ARG A 266 11.72 -9.98 3.74
CA ARG A 266 10.40 -10.60 3.65
C ARG A 266 10.27 -11.53 4.85
N GLN A 267 9.60 -11.09 5.91
CA GLN A 267 9.23 -11.95 7.01
C GLN A 267 8.56 -13.17 6.38
N GLN A 268 9.08 -14.36 6.65
CA GLN A 268 8.47 -15.60 6.20
C GLN A 268 7.03 -15.53 6.69
N ARG A 269 6.07 -15.44 5.75
CA ARG A 269 4.66 -15.32 6.13
C ARG A 269 4.34 -16.47 7.06
N VAL A 270 3.50 -16.24 8.06
CA VAL A 270 2.95 -17.31 8.89
C VAL A 270 2.48 -18.48 8.00
N ASN A 271 1.87 -18.16 6.85
CA ASN A 271 1.34 -19.14 5.88
C ASN A 271 2.39 -19.78 4.94
N SER A 272 3.70 -19.55 5.13
CA SER A 272 4.72 -19.92 4.14
C SER A 272 5.25 -21.35 4.27
N VAL A 273 5.16 -21.96 5.46
CA VAL A 273 5.71 -23.30 5.70
C VAL A 273 4.79 -24.40 5.13
N ALA A 274 3.47 -24.19 5.20
CA ALA A 274 2.49 -25.21 4.79
C ALA A 274 1.41 -24.64 3.85
N PRO A 275 1.77 -23.96 2.74
CA PRO A 275 0.81 -23.21 1.93
C PRO A 275 -0.30 -24.09 1.34
N TYR A 276 0.04 -25.29 0.89
CA TYR A 276 -0.93 -26.25 0.35
C TYR A 276 -1.90 -26.75 1.42
N PHE A 277 -1.39 -27.09 2.61
CA PHE A 277 -2.23 -27.52 3.72
C PHE A 277 -3.18 -26.40 4.17
N LEU A 278 -2.69 -25.16 4.25
CA LEU A 278 -3.52 -24.02 4.60
C LEU A 278 -4.60 -23.74 3.55
N GLU A 279 -4.32 -23.95 2.26
CA GLU A 279 -5.34 -23.81 1.23
C GLU A 279 -6.46 -24.86 1.39
N GLU A 280 -6.12 -26.11 1.70
CA GLU A 280 -7.11 -27.14 2.02
C GLU A 280 -7.95 -26.76 3.26
N VAL A 281 -7.31 -26.25 4.31
CA VAL A 281 -8.01 -25.74 5.50
C VAL A 281 -8.94 -24.58 5.13
N ARG A 282 -8.49 -23.64 4.29
CA ARG A 282 -9.27 -22.49 3.84
C ARG A 282 -10.53 -22.94 3.08
N GLN A 283 -10.36 -23.85 2.12
CA GLN A 283 -11.47 -24.40 1.33
C GLN A 283 -12.49 -25.13 2.20
N HIS A 284 -12.01 -25.93 3.16
CA HIS A 284 -12.87 -26.63 4.10
C HIS A 284 -13.70 -25.65 4.96
N LEU A 285 -13.04 -24.65 5.55
CA LEU A 285 -13.72 -23.65 6.38
C LEU A 285 -14.70 -22.78 5.59
N GLU A 286 -14.36 -22.42 4.35
CA GLU A 286 -15.27 -21.66 3.48
C GLU A 286 -16.52 -22.49 3.12
N GLN A 287 -16.36 -23.79 2.85
CA GLN A 287 -17.49 -24.68 2.58
C GLN A 287 -18.40 -24.87 3.80
N GLU A 288 -17.83 -24.94 5.01
CA GLU A 288 -18.58 -25.22 6.23
C GLU A 288 -19.21 -23.96 6.87
N TYR A 289 -18.48 -22.85 6.90
CA TYR A 289 -18.88 -21.63 7.63
C TYR A 289 -19.22 -20.45 6.71
N GLY A 290 -18.93 -20.55 5.41
CA GLY A 290 -19.06 -19.46 4.45
C GLY A 290 -17.89 -18.48 4.50
N ALA A 291 -17.67 -17.78 3.38
CA ALA A 291 -16.54 -16.85 3.22
C ALA A 291 -16.55 -15.71 4.25
N ASN A 292 -17.71 -15.11 4.53
CA ASN A 292 -17.79 -13.98 5.47
C ASN A 292 -17.28 -14.38 6.87
N ARG A 293 -17.75 -15.50 7.42
CA ARG A 293 -17.30 -15.95 8.74
C ARG A 293 -15.82 -16.30 8.77
N LEU A 294 -15.33 -16.96 7.72
CA LEU A 294 -13.91 -17.31 7.61
C LEU A 294 -13.01 -16.08 7.68
N TYR A 295 -13.39 -14.99 7.01
CA TYR A 295 -12.50 -13.84 6.85
C TYR A 295 -12.81 -12.64 7.76
N GLU A 296 -13.96 -12.61 8.42
CA GLU A 296 -14.42 -11.47 9.23
C GLU A 296 -14.68 -11.82 10.71
N ASP A 297 -15.04 -13.08 11.04
CA ASP A 297 -15.46 -13.46 12.41
C ASP A 297 -14.29 -13.88 13.33
N GLY A 298 -13.04 -13.90 12.86
CA GLY A 298 -11.88 -14.12 13.74
C GLY A 298 -11.76 -15.51 14.36
N LEU A 299 -12.02 -16.54 13.57
CA LEU A 299 -12.05 -17.91 14.04
C LEU A 299 -10.68 -18.35 14.62
N THR A 300 -10.70 -19.16 15.67
CA THR A 300 -9.52 -19.89 16.15
C THR A 300 -9.61 -21.34 15.68
N VAL A 301 -8.78 -21.69 14.71
CA VAL A 301 -8.79 -22.99 14.03
C VAL A 301 -7.61 -23.83 14.56
N ARG A 302 -7.89 -25.01 15.10
CA ARG A 302 -6.84 -25.98 15.47
C ARG A 302 -6.82 -27.10 14.44
N SER A 303 -5.66 -27.31 13.82
CA SER A 303 -5.47 -28.28 12.74
C SER A 303 -4.73 -29.53 13.22
N THR A 304 -4.63 -30.51 12.32
CA THR A 304 -3.88 -31.75 12.53
C THR A 304 -2.40 -31.64 12.16
N LEU A 305 -1.98 -30.52 11.55
CA LEU A 305 -0.60 -30.32 11.10
C LEU A 305 0.36 -30.35 12.29
N ASP A 306 1.56 -30.85 12.05
CA ASP A 306 2.73 -30.56 12.87
C ASP A 306 3.69 -29.71 12.05
N ILE A 307 3.92 -28.48 12.50
CA ILE A 307 4.69 -27.53 11.70
C ILE A 307 6.17 -27.92 11.59
N ASP A 308 6.70 -28.63 12.58
CA ASP A 308 8.09 -29.05 12.59
C ASP A 308 8.30 -30.23 11.63
N LEU A 309 7.36 -31.18 11.59
CA LEU A 309 7.38 -32.24 10.58
C LEU A 309 7.20 -31.69 9.16
N GLN A 310 6.32 -30.70 8.95
CA GLN A 310 6.16 -30.06 7.64
C GLN A 310 7.46 -29.36 7.20
N ARG A 311 8.15 -28.68 8.12
CA ARG A 311 9.44 -28.04 7.82
C ARG A 311 10.48 -29.08 7.41
N ALA A 312 10.58 -30.20 8.15
CA ALA A 312 11.48 -31.29 7.82
C ALA A 312 11.14 -31.92 6.45
N ALA A 313 9.86 -32.07 6.11
CA ALA A 313 9.42 -32.56 4.81
C ALA A 313 9.82 -31.61 3.66
N ASN A 314 9.58 -30.30 3.82
CA ASN A 314 9.99 -29.29 2.85
C ASN A 314 11.51 -29.29 2.63
N GLU A 315 12.27 -29.39 3.71
CA GLU A 315 13.73 -29.46 3.65
C GLU A 315 14.19 -30.74 2.92
N ALA A 316 13.63 -31.90 3.26
CA ALA A 316 13.96 -33.17 2.62
C ALA A 316 13.69 -33.14 1.10
N VAL A 317 12.56 -32.56 0.68
CA VAL A 317 12.24 -32.39 -0.75
C VAL A 317 13.23 -31.43 -1.42
N SER A 318 13.49 -30.27 -0.82
CA SER A 318 14.42 -29.26 -1.35
C SER A 318 15.84 -29.84 -1.51
N GLN A 319 16.35 -30.50 -0.47
CA GLN A 319 17.67 -31.14 -0.49
C GLN A 319 17.72 -32.30 -1.50
N GLY A 320 16.65 -33.10 -1.58
CA GLY A 320 16.54 -34.20 -2.53
C GLY A 320 16.56 -33.71 -3.99
N LEU A 321 15.78 -32.67 -4.29
CA LEU A 321 15.75 -32.03 -5.61
C LEU A 321 17.11 -31.42 -5.96
N ARG A 322 17.77 -30.74 -5.01
CA ARG A 322 19.11 -30.18 -5.23
C ARG A 322 20.15 -31.26 -5.50
N THR A 323 20.08 -32.38 -4.76
CA THR A 323 20.97 -33.53 -4.96
C THR A 323 20.74 -34.15 -6.34
N LEU A 324 19.48 -34.29 -6.75
CA LEU A 324 19.11 -34.79 -8.07
C LEU A 324 19.60 -33.83 -9.17
N ASP A 325 19.35 -32.53 -9.04
CA ASP A 325 19.78 -31.51 -10.00
C ASP A 325 21.31 -31.53 -10.19
N LYS A 326 22.06 -31.51 -9.08
CA LYS A 326 23.52 -31.64 -9.09
C LYS A 326 24.01 -32.95 -9.71
N ARG A 327 23.26 -34.05 -9.61
CA ARG A 327 23.59 -35.32 -10.25
C ARG A 327 23.41 -35.28 -11.77
N HIS A 328 22.47 -34.50 -12.28
CA HIS A 328 22.25 -34.31 -13.71
C HIS A 328 23.26 -33.35 -14.35
N GLY A 329 23.93 -32.52 -13.56
CA GLY A 329 24.92 -31.54 -14.05
C GLY A 329 24.27 -30.27 -14.60
N PHE A 330 25.10 -29.32 -15.04
CA PHE A 330 24.63 -28.02 -15.50
C PHE A 330 23.96 -28.11 -16.87
N ARG A 331 22.75 -27.57 -16.98
CA ARG A 331 21.90 -27.65 -18.19
C ARG A 331 22.00 -26.41 -19.08
N GLY A 332 22.86 -25.45 -18.74
CA GLY A 332 22.96 -24.15 -19.42
C GLY A 332 22.23 -23.04 -18.65
N PRO A 333 22.54 -21.76 -18.95
CA PRO A 333 21.89 -20.62 -18.32
C PRO A 333 20.41 -20.54 -18.74
N SER A 334 19.53 -20.16 -17.82
CA SER A 334 18.10 -19.96 -18.13
C SER A 334 17.84 -18.80 -19.08
N THR A 335 18.74 -17.80 -19.09
CA THR A 335 18.62 -16.57 -19.89
C THR A 335 20.02 -15.99 -20.11
N ASN A 336 20.26 -15.38 -21.27
CA ASN A 336 21.42 -14.52 -21.50
C ASN A 336 20.96 -13.06 -21.33
N VAL A 337 21.55 -12.33 -20.39
CA VAL A 337 21.10 -10.96 -20.08
C VAL A 337 21.47 -9.94 -21.16
N LEU A 338 22.36 -10.29 -22.09
CA LEU A 338 22.81 -9.42 -23.18
C LEU A 338 22.08 -9.71 -24.50
N THR A 339 21.30 -10.80 -24.59
CA THR A 339 20.62 -11.20 -25.84
C THR A 339 19.20 -11.69 -25.59
N GLY A 340 18.27 -11.33 -26.48
CA GLY A 340 16.85 -11.70 -26.38
C GLY A 340 15.96 -10.58 -25.80
N ASP A 341 14.71 -10.93 -25.50
CA ASP A 341 13.72 -9.98 -24.97
C ASP A 341 14.12 -9.51 -23.56
N GLY A 342 14.21 -8.19 -23.37
CA GLY A 342 14.65 -7.58 -22.11
C GLY A 342 16.17 -7.55 -21.91
N ALA A 343 16.95 -7.75 -22.99
CA ALA A 343 18.40 -7.61 -22.95
C ALA A 343 18.85 -6.21 -22.49
N VAL A 344 19.89 -6.18 -21.67
CA VAL A 344 20.57 -4.94 -21.27
C VAL A 344 21.81 -4.72 -22.14
N SER A 345 22.20 -3.46 -22.32
CA SER A 345 23.38 -3.10 -23.13
C SER A 345 24.69 -3.40 -22.42
N VAL A 346 24.71 -3.28 -21.10
CA VAL A 346 25.84 -3.64 -20.23
C VAL A 346 25.34 -4.46 -19.04
N ILE A 347 26.17 -5.36 -18.51
CA ILE A 347 25.74 -6.32 -17.48
C ILE A 347 25.30 -5.60 -16.21
N GLU A 348 25.89 -4.45 -15.90
CA GLU A 348 25.62 -3.62 -14.72
C GLU A 348 24.17 -3.15 -14.64
N ASP A 349 23.53 -2.90 -15.80
CA ASP A 349 22.15 -2.42 -15.88
C ASP A 349 21.13 -3.51 -15.56
N PHE A 350 21.53 -4.80 -15.63
CA PHE A 350 20.64 -5.89 -15.26
C PHE A 350 20.33 -5.84 -13.75
N SER A 351 19.08 -6.09 -13.40
CA SER A 351 18.66 -6.19 -12.00
C SER A 351 17.62 -7.29 -11.83
N HIS A 352 17.77 -8.09 -10.78
CA HIS A 352 16.80 -9.10 -10.40
C HIS A 352 16.01 -8.67 -9.16
N SER A 353 14.70 -8.94 -9.14
CA SER A 353 13.82 -8.55 -8.02
C SER A 353 14.28 -9.10 -6.65
N ARG A 354 14.89 -10.30 -6.63
CA ARG A 354 15.47 -10.91 -5.42
C ARG A 354 16.62 -10.10 -4.81
N TRP A 355 17.34 -9.30 -5.60
CA TRP A 355 18.49 -8.50 -5.13
C TRP A 355 18.08 -7.29 -4.30
N ARG A 356 16.78 -6.99 -4.21
CA ARG A 356 16.23 -5.91 -3.38
C ARG A 356 16.13 -6.25 -1.90
N TYR A 357 16.35 -7.51 -1.54
CA TYR A 357 16.32 -8.02 -0.17
C TYR A 357 17.73 -8.42 0.27
N PRO A 358 18.05 -8.36 1.57
CA PRO A 358 19.30 -8.88 2.11
C PRO A 358 19.59 -10.35 1.69
N LEU A 359 20.88 -10.70 1.69
CA LEU A 359 21.36 -12.06 1.43
C LEU A 359 21.67 -12.75 2.77
N ALA A 360 21.18 -13.97 2.94
CA ALA A 360 21.42 -14.83 4.09
C ALA A 360 22.00 -16.19 3.66
N VAL A 361 22.70 -16.84 4.60
CA VAL A 361 23.23 -18.19 4.37
C VAL A 361 22.08 -19.16 4.13
N GLY A 362 22.16 -19.90 3.02
CA GLY A 362 21.12 -20.85 2.60
C GLY A 362 20.16 -20.29 1.54
N ASP A 363 20.23 -19.00 1.24
CA ASP A 363 19.44 -18.42 0.15
C ASP A 363 19.78 -19.01 -1.22
N MET A 364 18.75 -19.16 -2.04
CA MET A 364 18.89 -19.41 -3.48
C MET A 364 18.61 -18.12 -4.23
N VAL A 365 19.65 -17.56 -4.84
CA VAL A 365 19.58 -16.25 -5.49
C VAL A 365 20.03 -16.36 -6.94
N PRO A 366 19.26 -15.83 -7.91
CA PRO A 366 19.73 -15.72 -9.28
C PRO A 366 20.98 -14.87 -9.34
N ALA A 367 21.99 -15.36 -10.05
CA ALA A 367 23.25 -14.67 -10.25
C ALA A 367 23.55 -14.55 -11.74
N VAL A 368 24.24 -13.49 -12.13
CA VAL A 368 24.73 -13.33 -13.51
C VAL A 368 26.19 -13.77 -13.52
N VAL A 369 26.52 -14.74 -14.37
CA VAL A 369 27.92 -15.12 -14.60
C VAL A 369 28.58 -14.00 -15.42
N THR A 370 29.60 -13.37 -14.87
CA THR A 370 30.33 -12.25 -15.50
C THR A 370 31.67 -12.68 -16.09
N GLY A 371 32.25 -13.75 -15.57
CA GLY A 371 33.52 -14.28 -16.04
C GLY A 371 33.76 -15.71 -15.53
N MET A 372 34.70 -16.40 -16.17
CA MET A 372 35.13 -17.73 -15.77
C MET A 372 36.63 -17.88 -16.04
N THR A 373 37.31 -18.53 -15.10
CA THR A 373 38.69 -19.01 -15.24
C THR A 373 38.71 -20.53 -15.06
N ASP A 374 39.88 -21.15 -15.15
CA ASP A 374 40.01 -22.60 -14.95
C ASP A 374 39.60 -23.04 -13.52
N ASP A 375 39.80 -22.16 -12.53
CA ASP A 375 39.63 -22.47 -11.10
C ASP A 375 38.46 -21.73 -10.43
N SER A 376 37.84 -20.77 -11.11
CA SER A 376 36.76 -19.95 -10.54
C SER A 376 35.71 -19.50 -11.56
N VAL A 377 34.48 -19.32 -11.07
CA VAL A 377 33.40 -18.63 -11.80
C VAL A 377 33.09 -17.33 -11.07
N GLU A 378 33.22 -16.20 -11.77
CA GLU A 378 32.82 -14.90 -11.25
C GLU A 378 31.33 -14.68 -11.50
N VAL A 379 30.61 -14.32 -10.45
CA VAL A 379 29.17 -14.06 -10.51
C VAL A 379 28.82 -12.73 -9.84
N ARG A 380 27.85 -12.03 -10.43
CA ARG A 380 27.27 -10.81 -9.86
C ARG A 380 25.89 -11.09 -9.27
N VAL A 381 25.70 -10.60 -8.04
CA VAL A 381 24.43 -10.62 -7.31
C VAL A 381 24.18 -9.21 -6.75
N GLY A 382 23.37 -8.42 -7.45
CA GLY A 382 23.16 -7.01 -7.09
C GLY A 382 24.46 -6.22 -7.16
N ASN A 383 24.85 -5.61 -6.04
CA ASN A 383 26.11 -4.85 -5.93
C ASN A 383 27.30 -5.72 -5.48
N HIS A 384 27.09 -7.02 -5.31
CA HIS A 384 28.15 -7.95 -4.89
C HIS A 384 28.70 -8.69 -6.11
N ILE A 385 30.03 -8.73 -6.22
CA ILE A 385 30.76 -9.62 -7.12
C ILE A 385 31.35 -10.72 -6.24
N LEU A 386 31.06 -11.96 -6.60
CA LEU A 386 31.42 -13.16 -5.84
C LEU A 386 32.19 -14.12 -6.74
N ASN A 387 33.17 -14.81 -6.18
CA ASN A 387 33.87 -15.89 -6.87
C ASN A 387 33.44 -17.23 -6.30
N ILE A 388 33.03 -18.13 -7.19
CA ILE A 388 32.72 -19.53 -6.86
C ILE A 388 33.93 -20.35 -7.25
N ASP A 389 34.56 -21.00 -6.27
CA ASP A 389 35.69 -21.90 -6.51
C ASP A 389 35.27 -23.22 -7.17
N GLN A 390 36.27 -23.99 -7.60
CA GLN A 390 36.08 -25.27 -8.27
C GLN A 390 35.18 -26.24 -7.49
N ASP A 391 35.26 -26.28 -6.16
CA ASP A 391 34.41 -27.13 -5.33
C ASP A 391 32.94 -26.68 -5.38
N GLY A 392 32.69 -25.37 -5.44
CA GLY A 392 31.37 -24.78 -5.56
C GLY A 392 30.64 -25.11 -6.86
N TYR A 393 31.35 -25.28 -7.99
CA TYR A 393 30.76 -25.62 -9.29
C TYR A 393 31.12 -27.01 -9.84
N ARG A 394 31.86 -27.86 -9.12
CA ARG A 394 32.26 -29.21 -9.57
C ARG A 394 31.10 -30.08 -10.06
N TRP A 395 29.93 -29.90 -9.47
CA TRP A 395 28.71 -30.61 -9.82
C TRP A 395 28.21 -30.28 -11.24
N ALA A 396 28.64 -29.17 -11.84
CA ALA A 396 28.25 -28.76 -13.18
C ALA A 396 28.71 -29.72 -14.28
N ARG A 397 29.76 -30.53 -14.02
CA ARG A 397 30.31 -31.62 -14.87
C ARG A 397 30.72 -31.24 -16.29
N ARG A 398 30.56 -29.99 -16.70
CA ARG A 398 31.20 -29.44 -17.88
C ARG A 398 32.50 -28.79 -17.42
N THR A 399 33.62 -29.24 -17.98
CA THR A 399 34.58 -28.28 -18.52
C THR A 399 33.76 -27.48 -19.55
N LEU A 400 33.31 -26.29 -19.15
CA LEU A 400 32.56 -25.40 -20.03
C LEU A 400 33.47 -24.83 -21.11
#